data_AF-A0A949ANP9-F1
#
_entry.id   AF-A0A949ANP9-F1
#
_cell.length_a   1.000
_cell.length_b   1.000
_cell.length_c   1.000
_cell.angle_alpha   90.00
_cell.angle_beta   90.00
_cell.angle_gamma   90.00
#
_symmetry.space_group_name_H-M   'P 1'
#
loop_
_entity.id
_entity.type
_entity.pdbx_description
1 polymer ?
#
loop_
_entity_poly.entity_id
_entity_poly.type
_entity_poly.pdbx_seq_one_letter_code
_entity_poly.pdbx_strand_id
1 'polypeptide(L)'
;MEKHKIKKNCWEIKKCGREDGGDNVKEFGVCPASVSKCLDGLNDGKNGGRCCWVVAGTYCKGEIQGTYAKKIIGCYKCEFHQLVQEEEGEKFSFLKEGINKLEVDSYNEESEDKEKDI
;
A
#
# COMPACT_ATOMS: atom_id res chain seq x y z
N MET A 1 22.45 -21.88 0.57
CA MET A 1 21.76 -21.17 -0.53
C MET A 1 20.34 -20.90 -0.08
N GLU A 2 20.11 -19.74 0.50
CA GLU A 2 18.77 -19.34 0.93
C GLU A 2 17.99 -19.01 -0.34
N LYS A 3 16.98 -19.83 -0.65
CA LYS A 3 16.14 -19.62 -1.82
C LYS A 3 15.41 -18.30 -1.60
N HIS A 4 15.68 -17.28 -2.42
CA HIS A 4 14.88 -16.05 -2.44
C HIS A 4 13.43 -16.42 -2.76
N LYS A 5 12.61 -16.54 -1.71
CA LYS A 5 11.17 -16.73 -1.83
C LYS A 5 10.60 -15.39 -2.30
N ILE A 6 9.96 -15.39 -3.48
CA ILE A 6 9.30 -14.19 -3.98
C ILE A 6 8.17 -13.83 -3.00
N LYS A 7 8.32 -12.66 -2.39
CA LYS A 7 7.39 -12.07 -1.42
C LYS A 7 6.18 -11.50 -2.15
N LYS A 8 4.97 -11.85 -1.69
CA LYS A 8 3.72 -11.46 -2.34
C LYS A 8 3.19 -10.14 -1.80
N ASN A 9 2.53 -9.38 -2.67
CA ASN A 9 1.77 -8.18 -2.36
C ASN A 9 0.34 -8.52 -1.89
N CYS A 10 -0.37 -7.54 -1.33
CA CYS A 10 -1.68 -7.75 -0.73
C CYS A 10 -2.70 -8.30 -1.74
N TRP A 11 -2.69 -7.84 -2.99
CA TRP A 11 -3.63 -8.27 -4.03
C TRP A 11 -3.39 -9.72 -4.48
N GLU A 12 -2.15 -10.22 -4.42
CA GLU A 12 -1.82 -11.62 -4.77
C GLU A 12 -2.29 -12.61 -3.69
N ILE A 13 -2.39 -12.15 -2.44
CA ILE A 13 -2.88 -12.95 -1.31
C ILE A 13 -4.40 -12.81 -1.14
N LYS A 14 -4.91 -11.58 -1.15
CA LYS A 14 -6.33 -11.29 -0.90
C LYS A 14 -7.19 -11.43 -2.15
N LYS A 15 -6.60 -11.44 -3.35
CA LYS A 15 -7.28 -11.63 -4.64
C LYS A 15 -8.51 -10.73 -4.80
N CYS A 16 -8.36 -9.46 -4.45
CA CYS A 16 -9.46 -8.51 -4.53
C CYS A 16 -9.75 -8.02 -5.97
N GLY A 17 -8.84 -8.27 -6.92
CA GLY A 17 -9.00 -7.91 -8.34
C GLY A 17 -8.93 -6.41 -8.62
N ARG A 18 -8.50 -5.60 -7.65
CA ARG A 18 -8.41 -4.14 -7.77
C ARG A 18 -6.98 -3.65 -8.07
N GLU A 19 -6.01 -4.55 -8.24
CA GLU A 19 -4.69 -4.20 -8.75
C GLU A 19 -4.78 -3.50 -10.12
N ASP A 20 -3.73 -2.78 -10.51
CA ASP A 20 -3.68 -2.14 -11.83
C ASP A 20 -3.94 -3.15 -12.95
N GLY A 21 -4.96 -2.89 -13.78
CA GLY A 21 -5.45 -3.80 -14.80
C GLY A 21 -6.30 -4.99 -14.30
N GLY A 22 -6.63 -5.06 -13.01
CA GLY A 22 -7.41 -6.15 -12.41
C GLY A 22 -8.89 -6.18 -12.80
N ASP A 23 -9.51 -7.35 -12.69
CA ASP A 23 -10.89 -7.62 -13.14
C ASP A 23 -11.95 -6.72 -12.48
N ASN A 24 -11.72 -6.31 -11.23
CA ASN A 24 -12.65 -5.52 -10.42
C ASN A 24 -12.38 -4.00 -10.51
N VAL A 25 -11.42 -3.57 -11.33
CA VAL A 25 -11.11 -2.14 -11.51
C VAL A 25 -12.28 -1.37 -12.11
N LYS A 26 -13.02 -1.94 -13.06
CA LYS A 26 -14.15 -1.25 -13.71
C LYS A 26 -15.28 -0.92 -12.74
N GLU A 27 -15.50 -1.79 -11.75
CA GLU A 27 -16.61 -1.68 -10.81
C GLU A 27 -16.21 -0.92 -9.54
N PHE A 28 -15.00 -1.16 -9.01
CA PHE A 28 -14.58 -0.63 -7.70
C PHE A 28 -13.40 0.34 -7.77
N GLY A 29 -12.92 0.66 -8.98
CA GLY A 29 -11.74 1.49 -9.21
C GLY A 29 -10.42 0.80 -8.83
N VAL A 30 -9.31 1.36 -9.33
CA VAL A 30 -7.95 0.87 -9.04
C VAL A 30 -7.65 1.00 -7.55
N CYS A 31 -7.00 -0.01 -6.97
CA CYS A 31 -6.55 -0.03 -5.60
C CYS A 31 -5.36 0.93 -5.47
N PRO A 32 -5.43 1.96 -4.60
CA PRO A 32 -4.33 2.90 -4.41
C PRO A 32 -3.00 2.22 -4.08
N ALA A 33 -3.02 1.17 -3.25
CA ALA A 33 -1.82 0.41 -2.90
C ALA A 33 -1.13 -0.24 -4.12
N SER A 34 -1.86 -0.52 -5.20
CA SER A 34 -1.27 -1.08 -6.42
C SER A 34 -0.62 -0.05 -7.33
N VAL A 35 -0.82 1.26 -7.09
CA VAL A 35 -0.32 2.35 -7.94
C VAL A 35 0.51 3.39 -7.19
N SER A 36 0.59 3.34 -5.85
CA SER A 36 1.45 4.22 -5.04
C SER A 36 2.94 3.94 -5.25
N LYS A 37 3.53 4.48 -6.32
CA LYS A 37 4.94 4.26 -6.71
C LYS A 37 5.95 4.75 -5.69
N CYS A 38 5.63 5.79 -4.92
CA CYS A 38 6.50 6.28 -3.85
C CYS A 38 6.78 5.24 -2.76
N LEU A 39 5.90 4.25 -2.62
CA LEU A 39 6.06 3.18 -1.64
C LEU A 39 6.79 1.96 -2.21
N ASP A 40 7.16 1.97 -3.49
CA ASP A 40 7.85 0.86 -4.14
C ASP A 40 9.15 0.49 -3.39
N GLY A 41 9.38 -0.82 -3.27
CA GLY A 41 10.49 -1.40 -2.51
C GLY A 41 10.27 -1.47 -0.99
N LEU A 42 9.25 -0.81 -0.43
CA LEU A 42 8.99 -0.88 1.01
C LEU A 42 8.54 -2.30 1.41
N ASN A 43 9.19 -2.87 2.42
CA ASN A 43 9.02 -4.27 2.85
C ASN A 43 9.16 -5.27 1.69
N ASP A 44 10.13 -5.05 0.79
CA ASP A 44 10.34 -5.86 -0.43
C ASP A 44 9.07 -5.97 -1.32
N GLY A 45 8.19 -4.97 -1.26
CA GLY A 45 6.94 -4.92 -2.00
C GLY A 45 7.02 -4.12 -3.29
N LYS A 46 6.03 -4.34 -4.17
CA LYS A 46 5.79 -3.49 -5.33
C LYS A 46 4.79 -2.39 -4.95
N ASN A 47 5.09 -1.14 -5.28
CA ASN A 47 4.28 0.02 -4.89
C ASN A 47 3.89 -0.06 -3.40
N GLY A 48 2.62 0.16 -3.06
CA GLY A 48 2.08 0.01 -1.71
C GLY A 48 1.73 -1.43 -1.29
N GLY A 49 2.10 -2.44 -2.07
CA GLY A 49 1.57 -3.80 -1.96
C GLY A 49 1.92 -4.56 -0.68
N ARG A 50 3.11 -4.32 -0.11
CA ARG A 50 3.55 -4.87 1.20
C ARG A 50 3.57 -3.83 2.32
N CYS A 51 2.86 -2.73 2.12
CA CYS A 51 2.59 -1.75 3.15
C CYS A 51 1.15 -1.24 3.05
N CYS A 52 0.24 -2.07 2.52
CA CYS A 52 -1.10 -1.63 2.15
C CYS A 52 -1.88 -1.02 3.31
N TRP A 53 -1.52 -1.27 4.58
CA TRP A 53 -2.08 -0.63 5.76
C TRP A 53 -1.83 0.89 5.81
N VAL A 54 -0.75 1.40 5.21
CA VAL A 54 -0.43 2.83 5.16
C VAL A 54 -1.06 3.57 3.98
N VAL A 55 -1.83 2.93 3.10
CA VAL A 55 -2.40 3.61 1.92
C VAL A 55 -3.91 3.84 2.07
N ALA A 56 -4.41 5.07 2.14
CA ALA A 56 -5.86 5.31 2.23
C ALA A 56 -6.64 4.73 1.01
N GLY A 57 -7.95 4.45 1.17
CA GLY A 57 -8.81 3.99 0.06
C GLY A 57 -8.63 2.53 -0.39
N THR A 58 -7.80 1.74 0.32
CA THR A 58 -7.67 0.29 0.06
C THR A 58 -8.90 -0.48 0.51
N TYR A 59 -9.27 -1.49 -0.27
CA TYR A 59 -10.38 -2.40 0.05
C TYR A 59 -9.94 -3.46 1.05
N CYS A 60 -10.58 -3.51 2.21
CA CYS A 60 -10.39 -4.60 3.17
C CYS A 60 -11.77 -5.08 3.66
N LYS A 61 -11.98 -6.40 3.69
CA LYS A 61 -13.20 -7.05 4.18
C LYS A 61 -14.51 -6.66 3.46
N GLY A 62 -14.46 -6.38 2.16
CA GLY A 62 -15.66 -6.04 1.40
C GLY A 62 -16.06 -4.55 1.44
N GLU A 63 -15.23 -3.68 2.02
CA GLU A 63 -15.52 -2.25 2.11
C GLU A 63 -14.27 -1.41 1.83
N ILE A 64 -14.49 -0.23 1.23
CA ILE A 64 -13.46 0.81 1.12
C ILE A 64 -13.22 1.36 2.52
N GLN A 65 -12.01 1.14 3.06
CA GLN A 65 -11.69 1.61 4.40
C GLN A 65 -11.37 3.12 4.38
N GLY A 66 -11.95 3.86 5.34
CA GLY A 66 -11.80 5.31 5.52
C GLY A 66 -10.43 5.76 6.05
N THR A 67 -10.39 6.84 6.84
CA THR A 67 -9.15 7.54 7.25
C THR A 67 -8.10 6.65 7.94
N TYR A 68 -6.82 7.02 7.80
CA TYR A 68 -5.62 6.32 8.29
C TYR A 68 -5.74 5.77 9.73
N ALA A 69 -6.26 6.56 10.67
CA ALA A 69 -6.33 6.18 12.09
C ALA A 69 -7.25 4.96 12.36
N LYS A 70 -8.40 4.85 11.67
CA LYS A 70 -9.31 3.70 11.81
C LYS A 70 -8.71 2.43 11.21
N LYS A 71 -7.87 2.61 10.18
CA LYS A 71 -7.29 1.53 9.40
C LYS A 71 -6.14 0.83 10.11
N ILE A 72 -5.27 1.57 10.80
CA ILE A 72 -4.12 1.01 11.53
C ILE A 72 -4.57 -0.01 12.58
N ILE A 73 -5.62 0.31 13.36
CA ILE A 73 -6.17 -0.60 14.39
C ILE A 73 -6.71 -1.90 13.76
N GLY A 74 -7.43 -1.80 12.65
CA GLY A 74 -7.93 -2.97 11.91
C GLY A 74 -6.82 -3.81 11.28
N CYS A 75 -5.72 -3.18 10.88
CA CYS A 75 -4.60 -3.84 10.20
C CYS A 75 -3.70 -4.67 11.14
N TYR A 76 -3.63 -4.35 12.43
CA TYR A 76 -2.94 -5.21 13.41
C TYR A 76 -3.48 -6.65 13.45
N LYS A 77 -4.76 -6.83 13.11
CA LYS A 77 -5.42 -8.15 13.01
C LYS A 77 -5.48 -8.68 11.57
N CYS A 78 -4.85 -8.02 10.62
CA CYS A 78 -4.81 -8.48 9.23
C CYS A 78 -3.75 -9.57 9.08
N GLU A 79 -4.16 -10.75 8.64
CA GLU A 79 -3.26 -11.88 8.36
C GLU A 79 -2.15 -11.50 7.37
N PHE A 80 -2.43 -10.63 6.40
CA PHE A 80 -1.40 -10.20 5.45
C PHE A 80 -0.37 -9.27 6.10
N HIS A 81 -0.78 -8.39 7.01
CA HIS A 81 0.15 -7.57 7.77
C HIS A 81 1.07 -8.44 8.64
N GLN A 82 0.50 -9.41 9.35
CA GLN A 82 1.25 -10.36 10.18
C GLN A 82 2.23 -11.19 9.33
N LEU A 83 1.80 -11.63 8.14
CA LEU A 83 2.68 -12.31 7.18
C LEU A 83 3.86 -11.44 6.75
N VAL A 84 3.62 -10.15 6.42
CA VAL A 84 4.72 -9.25 6.05
C VAL A 84 5.68 -9.08 7.23
N GLN A 85 5.17 -8.90 8.46
CA GLN A 85 6.03 -8.82 9.65
C GLN A 85 6.92 -10.06 9.82
N GLU A 86 6.34 -11.25 9.65
CA GLU A 86 7.07 -12.51 9.76
C GLU A 86 8.12 -12.67 8.64
N GLU A 87 7.79 -12.31 7.40
CA GLU A 87 8.69 -12.44 6.25
C GLU A 87 9.79 -11.37 6.20
N GLU A 88 9.59 -10.20 6.80
CA GLU A 88 10.60 -9.13 6.90
C GLU A 88 11.49 -9.27 8.14
N GLY A 89 10.98 -9.82 9.24
CA GLY A 89 11.71 -9.95 10.51
C GLY A 89 12.26 -8.61 10.99
N GLU A 90 13.56 -8.57 11.29
CA GLU A 90 14.25 -7.35 11.77
C GLU A 90 14.27 -6.20 10.74
N LYS A 91 14.04 -6.49 9.46
CA LYS A 91 14.00 -5.49 8.38
C LYS A 91 12.62 -4.85 8.20
N PHE A 92 11.64 -5.24 9.00
CA PHE A 92 10.27 -4.75 8.88
C PHE A 92 10.18 -3.24 9.11
N SER A 93 9.61 -2.51 8.14
CA SER A 93 9.35 -1.07 8.23
C SER A 93 7.85 -0.80 8.30
N PHE A 94 7.41 -0.26 9.45
CA PHE A 94 5.99 -0.11 9.76
C PHE A 94 5.37 1.21 9.27
N LEU A 95 5.99 2.36 9.58
CA LEU A 95 5.37 3.69 9.41
C LEU A 95 6.32 4.83 9.06
N LYS A 96 7.51 4.93 9.67
CA LYS A 96 8.35 6.14 9.59
C LYS A 96 8.82 6.45 8.15
N GLU A 97 9.18 5.43 7.39
CA GLU A 97 9.62 5.61 6.00
C GLU A 97 8.43 5.76 5.04
N GLY A 98 7.30 5.10 5.30
CA GLY A 98 6.11 5.19 4.45
C GLY A 98 5.39 6.53 4.56
N ILE A 99 5.25 7.08 5.78
CA ILE A 99 4.60 8.39 6.00
C ILE A 99 5.45 9.51 5.41
N ASN A 100 6.76 9.52 5.68
CA ASN A 100 7.64 10.56 5.14
C ASN A 100 7.60 10.63 3.61
N LYS A 101 7.48 9.49 2.92
CA LYS A 101 7.38 9.46 1.46
C LYS A 101 6.02 9.96 0.95
N LEU A 102 4.92 9.66 1.66
CA LEU A 102 3.58 10.13 1.29
C LEU A 102 3.40 11.65 1.55
N GLU A 103 4.01 12.18 2.61
CA GLU A 103 3.97 13.63 2.90
C GLU A 103 4.74 14.44 1.83
N VAL A 104 5.87 13.93 1.34
CA VAL A 104 6.64 14.56 0.26
C VAL A 104 5.85 14.60 -1.06
N ASP A 105 5.15 13.54 -1.42
CA ASP A 105 4.33 13.51 -2.64
C ASP A 105 3.17 14.52 -2.60
N SER A 106 2.49 14.63 -1.45
CA SER A 106 1.40 15.61 -1.30
C SER A 106 1.85 17.06 -1.42
N TYR A 107 3.08 17.37 -1.00
CA TYR A 107 3.67 18.71 -1.12
C TYR A 107 4.07 19.02 -2.57
N ASN A 108 4.54 18.02 -3.32
CA ASN A 108 4.96 18.19 -4.70
C ASN A 108 3.75 18.35 -5.65
N GLU A 109 2.67 17.59 -5.47
CA GLU A 109 1.42 17.76 -6.24
C GLU A 109 0.83 19.17 -6.05
N GLU A 110 0.81 19.69 -4.81
CA GLU A 110 0.34 21.06 -4.53
C GLU A 110 1.24 22.18 -5.09
N SER A 111 2.49 21.86 -5.44
CA SER A 111 3.46 22.82 -5.99
C SER A 111 3.41 22.89 -7.52
N GLU A 112 3.19 21.75 -8.20
CA GLU A 112 3.07 21.69 -9.67
C GLU A 112 1.78 22.33 -10.19
N ASP A 113 0.72 22.35 -9.38
CA ASP A 113 -0.54 23.04 -9.74
C ASP A 113 -0.44 24.57 -9.61
N LYS A 114 0.50 25.10 -8.81
CA LYS A 114 0.73 26.55 -8.68
C LYS A 114 1.62 27.14 -9.77
N GLU A 115 2.36 26.29 -10.50
CA GLU A 115 3.27 26.72 -11.57
C GLU A 115 2.59 26.71 -12.95
N LYS A 116 1.37 26.19 -13.06
CA LYS A 116 0.56 26.19 -14.30
C LYS A 116 -0.38 27.39 -14.44
N ASP A 117 -0.44 28.25 -13.42
CA ASP A 117 -1.26 29.48 -13.38
C ASP A 117 -0.42 30.78 -13.45
N ILE A 118 0.86 30.70 -13.86
CA ILE A 118 1.73 31.87 -14.12
C ILE A 118 2.07 31.97 -15.60
#